data_AF-A0A0R3U223-F1
#
_entry.id   AF-A0A0R3U223-F1
#
_cell.length_a   1.000
_cell.length_b   1.000
_cell.length_c   1.000
_cell.angle_alpha   90.00
_cell.angle_beta   90.00
_cell.angle_gamma   90.00
#
_symmetry.space_group_name_H-M   'P 1'
#
loop_
_entity.id
_entity.type
_entity.pdbx_description
1 polymer ?
#
loop_
_entity_poly.entity_id
_entity_poly.type
_entity_poly.pdbx_seq_one_letter_code
_entity_poly.pdbx_strand_id
1 'polypeptide(L)'
;MLLFRERHHEKKYAYKGELVSAEFPPERRKLHPLLRTPVLAGGERMYKYPRRHYDIRGPETVNNFLKHSQFGIQSLEGGELKIGHLDMIRQTINRKIDENRMFAVWRVPGPWKPKTQRSLGKRMGGGKADIHHYVTPVRANRIIIEVGGHLDWREASRILTGVADLLPFSARFVSQELLDTENRLESYILAQNVNPFYPPGKTLLKNYAGSRSFISPWHLEWGETDYK
;
A
#
# COMPACT_ATOMS: atom_id res chain seq x y z
N MET A 1 -28.67 1.32 -5.90
CA MET A 1 -28.88 1.89 -4.56
C MET A 1 -27.90 1.20 -3.62
N LEU A 2 -26.66 1.71 -3.53
CA LEU A 2 -25.68 1.27 -2.54
C LEU A 2 -25.46 2.44 -1.61
N LEU A 3 -25.80 2.23 -0.33
CA LEU A 3 -25.61 3.18 0.76
C LEU A 3 -24.14 3.58 0.83
N PHE A 4 -23.81 4.75 0.30
CA PHE A 4 -22.59 5.45 0.67
C PHE A 4 -22.80 5.89 2.11
N ARG A 5 -22.16 5.19 3.05
CA ARG A 5 -22.08 5.66 4.43
C ARG A 5 -21.23 6.93 4.38
N GLU A 6 -21.91 8.09 4.31
CA GLU A 6 -21.32 9.42 4.47
C GLU A 6 -20.57 9.45 5.81
N ARG A 7 -19.30 9.06 5.78
CA ARG A 7 -18.37 9.30 6.87
C ARG A 7 -17.73 10.66 6.62
N HIS A 8 -18.54 11.71 6.77
CA HIS A 8 -18.03 13.05 7.01
C HIS A 8 -17.38 13.02 8.40
N HIS A 9 -16.05 12.95 8.43
CA HIS A 9 -15.34 13.38 9.63
C HIS A 9 -15.52 14.89 9.70
N GLU A 10 -16.12 15.37 10.79
CA GLU A 10 -16.35 16.78 11.04
C GLU A 10 -14.99 17.49 11.10
N LYS A 11 -14.61 18.22 10.04
CA LYS A 11 -13.36 18.99 10.01
C LYS A 11 -13.53 20.26 10.82
N LYS A 12 -13.03 20.26 12.06
CA LYS A 12 -12.70 21.51 12.77
C LYS A 12 -11.41 22.07 12.16
N TYR A 13 -11.54 23.07 11.28
CA TYR A 13 -10.40 23.84 10.82
C TYR A 13 -9.87 24.69 11.99
N ALA A 14 -8.77 24.26 12.61
CA ALA A 14 -8.02 25.09 13.55
C ALA A 14 -7.14 26.07 12.76
N TYR A 15 -7.32 27.37 13.02
CA TYR A 15 -6.45 28.44 12.55
C TYR A 15 -5.03 28.26 13.12
N LYS A 16 -4.01 28.65 12.35
CA LYS A 16 -2.58 28.69 12.72
C LYS A 16 -2.37 28.94 14.22
N GLY A 17 -1.74 28.01 14.92
CA GLY A 17 -1.13 28.30 16.23
C GLY A 17 -1.06 27.15 17.22
N GLU A 18 -2.11 26.33 17.34
CA GLU A 18 -2.14 25.24 18.33
C GLU A 18 -2.91 24.04 17.77
N LEU A 19 -2.20 22.96 17.41
CA LEU A 19 -2.80 21.69 16.97
C LEU A 19 -3.04 20.80 18.21
N VAL A 20 -3.97 21.22 19.05
CA VAL A 20 -4.34 20.49 20.27
C VAL A 20 -5.09 19.21 19.88
N SER A 21 -4.54 18.06 20.32
CA SER A 21 -5.07 16.68 20.27
C SER A 21 -4.81 15.82 19.01
N ALA A 22 -3.61 15.86 18.41
CA ALA A 22 -3.17 14.69 17.66
C ALA A 22 -2.97 13.50 18.62
N GLU A 23 -3.79 12.46 18.51
CA GLU A 23 -3.58 11.20 19.26
C GLU A 23 -2.31 10.53 18.74
N PHE A 24 -1.23 10.65 19.50
CA PHE A 24 0.01 9.94 19.21
C PHE A 24 -0.19 8.45 19.51
N PRO A 25 0.32 7.54 18.66
CA PRO A 25 0.39 6.14 19.00
C PRO A 25 1.05 5.96 20.38
N PRO A 26 0.42 5.24 21.32
CA PRO A 26 0.81 5.27 22.74
C PRO A 26 2.16 4.62 23.02
N GLU A 27 2.65 3.74 22.15
CA GLU A 27 3.84 2.93 22.42
C GLU A 27 5.13 3.50 21.83
N ARG A 28 5.13 3.91 20.55
CA ARG A 28 6.35 4.27 19.82
C ARG A 28 6.09 5.30 18.74
N ARG A 29 6.93 6.33 18.70
CA ARG A 29 6.88 7.40 17.68
C ARG A 29 7.78 7.12 16.47
N LYS A 30 8.89 6.38 16.65
CA LYS A 30 9.75 5.95 15.54
C LYS A 30 9.33 4.59 14.99
N LEU A 31 9.67 4.34 13.72
CA LEU A 31 9.50 3.03 13.11
C LEU A 31 10.40 2.01 13.79
N HIS A 32 9.79 0.98 14.37
CA HIS A 32 10.51 -0.14 14.96
C HIS A 32 11.11 -1.04 13.86
N PRO A 33 12.23 -1.73 14.16
CA PRO A 33 12.78 -2.72 13.23
C PRO A 33 11.82 -3.90 13.08
N LEU A 34 11.64 -4.35 11.84
CA LEU A 34 10.84 -5.54 11.53
C LEU A 34 11.75 -6.77 11.52
N LEU A 35 11.21 -7.93 11.91
CA LEU A 35 11.96 -9.18 11.89
C LEU A 35 12.19 -9.64 10.44
N ARG A 36 13.39 -10.13 10.15
CA ARG A 36 13.75 -10.66 8.83
C ARG A 36 12.98 -11.94 8.47
N THR A 37 12.63 -12.71 9.49
CA THR A 37 11.93 -13.98 9.38
C THR A 37 10.69 -13.94 10.25
N PRO A 38 9.55 -14.48 9.78
CA PRO A 38 8.36 -14.58 10.62
C PRO A 38 8.64 -15.52 11.79
N VAL A 39 8.11 -15.18 12.96
CA VAL A 39 8.14 -16.06 14.15
C VAL A 39 6.97 -17.01 14.04
N LEU A 40 7.26 -18.31 13.95
CA LEU A 40 6.25 -19.37 13.95
C LEU A 40 6.08 -19.90 15.36
N ALA A 41 4.84 -20.23 15.73
CA ALA A 41 4.56 -20.90 16.98
C ALA A 41 5.16 -22.31 16.97
N GLY A 42 5.67 -22.78 18.12
CA GLY A 42 6.04 -24.19 18.30
C GLY A 42 7.31 -24.67 17.58
N GLY A 43 8.21 -23.77 17.14
CA GLY A 43 9.47 -24.17 16.48
C GLY A 43 9.27 -24.83 15.10
N GLU A 44 8.06 -24.72 14.55
CA GLU A 44 7.72 -25.29 13.26
C GLU A 44 8.47 -24.57 12.12
N ARG A 45 8.75 -25.31 11.05
CA ARG A 45 9.35 -24.75 9.83
C ARG A 45 8.26 -24.25 8.90
N MET A 46 8.47 -23.08 8.30
CA MET A 46 7.56 -22.52 7.30
C MET A 46 7.36 -23.47 6.11
N TYR A 47 6.12 -23.68 5.70
CA TYR A 47 5.82 -24.47 4.51
C TYR A 47 6.24 -23.78 3.20
N LYS A 48 6.79 -24.56 2.26
CA LYS A 48 7.27 -24.09 0.94
C LYS A 48 6.13 -24.00 -0.09
N TYR A 49 5.33 -22.94 -0.10
CA TYR A 49 4.25 -22.79 -1.10
C TYR A 49 4.71 -22.24 -2.47
N PRO A 50 3.98 -22.51 -3.58
CA PRO A 50 4.33 -22.04 -4.92
C PRO A 50 4.47 -20.51 -5.01
N ARG A 51 5.11 -20.00 -6.06
CA ARG A 51 5.20 -18.55 -6.26
C ARG A 51 3.83 -18.02 -6.65
N ARG A 52 3.14 -17.41 -5.68
CA ARG A 52 1.80 -16.83 -5.82
C ARG A 52 1.91 -15.39 -6.31
N HIS A 53 1.72 -15.16 -7.60
CA HIS A 53 1.75 -13.80 -8.18
C HIS A 53 0.44 -13.03 -7.96
N TYR A 54 -0.65 -13.72 -7.61
CA TYR A 54 -1.93 -13.08 -7.30
C TYR A 54 -1.89 -12.20 -6.03
N ASP A 55 -0.90 -12.40 -5.15
CA ASP A 55 -0.77 -11.61 -3.91
C ASP A 55 -0.41 -10.15 -4.17
N ILE A 56 0.25 -9.86 -5.30
CA ILE A 56 0.67 -8.50 -5.69
C ILE A 56 -0.23 -7.87 -6.74
N ARG A 57 -1.01 -8.71 -7.44
CA ARG A 57 -1.88 -8.32 -8.53
C ARG A 57 -3.14 -7.63 -8.02
N GLY A 58 -3.60 -6.61 -8.74
CA GLY A 58 -4.86 -5.91 -8.49
C GLY A 58 -4.78 -4.81 -7.42
N PRO A 59 -5.91 -4.11 -7.18
CA PRO A 59 -6.00 -3.08 -6.15
C PRO A 59 -6.10 -3.68 -4.73
N GLU A 60 -5.60 -2.92 -3.75
CA GLU A 60 -5.79 -3.16 -2.34
C GLU A 60 -7.19 -2.69 -1.90
N THR A 61 -7.96 -3.59 -1.29
CA THR A 61 -9.34 -3.30 -0.84
C THR A 61 -9.43 -2.91 0.63
N VAL A 62 -8.45 -3.33 1.47
CA VAL A 62 -8.54 -3.20 2.93
C VAL A 62 -7.67 -2.06 3.47
N ASN A 63 -6.39 -2.01 3.06
CA ASN A 63 -5.43 -1.05 3.62
C ASN A 63 -5.14 0.12 2.66
N ASN A 64 -6.19 0.67 2.05
CA ASN A 64 -6.09 1.77 1.08
C ASN A 64 -6.34 3.16 1.67
N PHE A 65 -6.74 3.26 2.94
CA PHE A 65 -7.02 4.53 3.63
C PHE A 65 -5.97 4.86 4.71
N LEU A 66 -5.85 6.14 5.07
CA LEU A 66 -5.01 6.61 6.16
C LEU A 66 -5.70 6.40 7.51
N LYS A 67 -5.09 5.65 8.44
CA LYS A 67 -5.66 5.40 9.78
C LYS A 67 -5.59 6.64 10.66
N HIS A 68 -4.47 7.36 10.62
CA HIS A 68 -4.27 8.58 11.41
C HIS A 68 -4.71 9.87 10.67
N SER A 69 -5.32 9.75 9.48
CA SER A 69 -5.89 10.87 8.71
C SER A 69 -4.97 12.07 8.47
N GLN A 70 -3.65 11.84 8.35
CA GLN A 70 -2.66 12.91 8.09
C GLN A 70 -1.89 12.67 6.79
N PHE A 71 -0.78 11.93 6.85
CA PHE A 71 0.09 11.71 5.70
C PHE A 71 0.53 10.25 5.59
N GLY A 72 0.84 9.81 4.37
CA GLY A 72 1.39 8.48 4.13
C GLY A 72 1.98 8.29 2.75
N ILE A 73 2.40 7.06 2.49
CA ILE A 73 2.88 6.61 1.18
C ILE A 73 1.93 5.56 0.65
N GLN A 74 1.40 5.81 -0.54
CA GLN A 74 0.53 4.88 -1.27
C GLN A 74 1.32 4.21 -2.41
N SER A 75 1.22 2.89 -2.55
CA SER A 75 1.70 2.18 -3.74
C SER A 75 0.79 2.47 -4.95
N LEU A 76 1.37 2.73 -6.11
CA LEU A 76 0.64 2.82 -7.38
C LEU A 76 0.63 1.46 -8.10
N GLU A 77 1.66 0.65 -7.89
CA GLU A 77 1.81 -0.66 -8.50
C GLU A 77 1.97 -1.78 -7.47
N GLY A 78 1.68 -3.00 -7.90
CA GLY A 78 1.90 -4.21 -7.12
C GLY A 78 3.38 -4.61 -7.08
N GLY A 79 3.88 -5.02 -5.92
CA GLY A 79 5.27 -5.43 -5.77
C GLY A 79 5.59 -6.15 -4.47
N GLU A 80 6.86 -6.54 -4.30
CA GLU A 80 7.32 -7.27 -3.12
C GLU A 80 8.39 -6.48 -2.36
N LEU A 81 8.18 -6.30 -1.06
CA LEU A 81 9.12 -5.65 -0.16
C LEU A 81 10.02 -6.68 0.51
N LYS A 82 11.33 -6.56 0.28
CA LYS A 82 12.35 -7.32 1.02
C LYS A 82 12.65 -6.60 2.35
N ILE A 83 13.23 -7.33 3.30
CA ILE A 83 13.67 -6.75 4.57
C ILE A 83 14.59 -5.54 4.37
N GLY A 84 15.50 -5.60 3.40
CA GLY A 84 16.42 -4.49 3.11
C GLY A 84 15.72 -3.21 2.67
N HIS A 85 14.60 -3.31 1.94
CA HIS A 85 13.80 -2.13 1.59
C HIS A 85 13.15 -1.53 2.84
N LEU A 86 12.57 -2.38 3.69
CA LEU A 86 11.95 -1.96 4.96
C LEU A 86 12.96 -1.29 5.90
N ASP A 87 14.17 -1.85 6.02
CA ASP A 87 15.22 -1.27 6.85
C ASP A 87 15.77 0.04 6.29
N MET A 88 15.91 0.16 4.98
CA MET A 88 16.29 1.41 4.32
C MET A 88 15.25 2.49 4.59
N ILE A 89 13.97 2.19 4.39
CA ILE A 89 12.89 3.13 4.65
C ILE A 89 12.86 3.55 6.13
N ARG A 90 12.98 2.57 7.05
CA ARG A 90 13.05 2.80 8.49
C ARG A 90 14.16 3.80 8.84
N GLN A 91 15.36 3.58 8.31
CA GLN A 91 16.52 4.43 8.59
C GLN A 91 16.32 5.83 8.02
N THR A 92 15.83 5.95 6.78
CA THR A 92 15.58 7.24 6.14
C THR A 92 14.54 8.06 6.91
N ILE A 93 13.45 7.43 7.34
CA ILE A 93 12.39 8.09 8.10
C ILE A 93 12.86 8.44 9.51
N ASN A 94 13.46 7.50 10.24
CA ASN A 94 13.88 7.73 11.63
C ASN A 94 14.99 8.78 11.76
N ARG A 95 15.76 9.05 10.71
CA ARG A 95 16.73 10.16 10.65
C ARG A 95 16.09 11.54 10.47
N LYS A 96 14.89 11.60 9.89
CA LYS A 96 14.16 12.84 9.57
C LYS A 96 13.01 13.15 10.54
N ILE A 97 12.68 12.22 11.45
CA ILE A 97 11.57 12.37 12.40
C ILE A 97 12.08 12.89 13.74
N ASP A 98 11.44 13.97 14.20
CA ASP A 98 11.58 14.49 15.55
C ASP A 98 10.57 13.82 16.47
N GLU A 99 11.06 13.03 17.43
CA GLU A 99 10.20 12.24 18.33
C GLU A 99 9.24 13.11 19.13
N ASN A 100 9.61 14.31 19.53
CA ASN A 100 8.75 15.16 20.35
C ASN A 100 7.50 15.63 19.59
N ARG A 101 7.60 15.74 18.27
CA ARG A 101 6.61 16.42 17.42
C ARG A 101 5.89 15.47 16.46
N MET A 102 6.58 14.43 15.99
CA MET A 102 6.16 13.57 14.89
C MET A 102 6.14 12.11 15.31
N PHE A 103 5.38 11.30 14.56
CA PHE A 103 5.39 9.85 14.66
C PHE A 103 5.35 9.20 13.28
N ALA A 104 5.81 7.95 13.19
CA ALA A 104 5.68 7.10 12.01
C ALA A 104 5.26 5.69 12.40
N VAL A 105 4.37 5.11 11.59
CA VAL A 105 3.78 3.79 11.82
C VAL A 105 3.82 2.96 10.56
N TRP A 106 4.20 1.69 10.71
CA TRP A 106 4.09 0.70 9.64
C TRP A 106 2.63 0.33 9.36
N ARG A 107 2.21 0.40 8.10
CA ARG A 107 0.92 -0.14 7.62
C ARG A 107 1.06 -1.49 6.92
N VAL A 108 2.31 -1.94 6.71
CA VAL A 108 2.65 -3.26 6.20
C VAL A 108 3.21 -4.15 7.30
N PRO A 109 2.91 -5.46 7.27
CA PRO A 109 3.53 -6.40 8.18
C PRO A 109 5.00 -6.65 7.78
N GLY A 110 5.75 -7.21 8.72
CA GLY A 110 7.07 -7.75 8.44
C GLY A 110 7.04 -8.85 7.37
N PRO A 111 8.19 -9.15 6.74
CA PRO A 111 8.28 -10.18 5.70
C PRO A 111 7.80 -11.55 6.19
N TRP A 112 6.77 -12.08 5.53
CA TRP A 112 6.17 -13.37 5.89
C TRP A 112 6.14 -14.35 4.72
N LYS A 113 6.27 -13.88 3.47
CA LYS A 113 6.13 -14.70 2.27
C LYS A 113 7.47 -15.37 1.91
N PRO A 114 7.68 -16.69 2.11
CA PRO A 114 8.92 -17.36 1.75
C PRO A 114 9.18 -17.35 0.24
N LYS A 115 10.44 -17.07 -0.11
CA LYS A 115 10.98 -17.19 -1.47
C LYS A 115 12.08 -18.23 -1.49
N THR A 116 11.86 -19.27 -2.29
CA THR A 116 12.84 -20.34 -2.51
C THR A 116 13.77 -19.99 -3.67
N GLN A 117 15.06 -20.27 -3.50
CA GLN A 117 16.09 -20.07 -4.51
C GLN A 117 17.04 -21.28 -4.53
N ARG A 118 17.39 -21.77 -5.72
CA ARG A 118 18.40 -22.81 -5.91
C ARG A 118 19.79 -22.18 -5.84
N SER A 119 20.76 -22.90 -5.31
CA SER A 119 22.17 -22.51 -5.36
C SER A 119 22.64 -22.38 -6.80
N LEU A 120 23.57 -21.44 -7.03
CA LEU A 120 24.17 -21.23 -8.34
C LEU A 120 24.90 -22.52 -8.79
N GLY A 121 24.76 -22.90 -10.07
CA GLY A 121 25.43 -24.07 -10.65
C GLY A 121 24.71 -25.43 -10.49
N LYS A 122 23.54 -25.48 -9.84
CA LYS A 122 22.71 -26.72 -9.78
C LYS A 122 21.89 -26.91 -11.07
N ARG A 123 21.74 -28.18 -11.51
CA ARG A 123 20.90 -28.56 -12.65
C ARG A 123 19.40 -28.42 -12.35
N MET A 124 18.57 -28.46 -13.40
CA MET A 124 17.12 -28.56 -13.30
C MET A 124 16.70 -29.91 -12.67
N GLY A 125 15.50 -29.99 -12.08
CA GLY A 125 15.04 -31.18 -11.34
C GLY A 125 15.45 -31.20 -9.87
N GLY A 126 15.29 -32.32 -9.16
CA GLY A 126 15.70 -32.47 -7.76
C GLY A 126 14.77 -31.81 -6.72
N GLY A 127 13.52 -31.52 -7.07
CA GLY A 127 12.53 -30.96 -6.15
C GLY A 127 12.68 -29.46 -5.87
N LYS A 128 11.98 -29.00 -4.82
CA LYS A 128 11.89 -27.57 -4.48
C LYS A 128 12.97 -27.16 -3.48
N ALA A 129 13.73 -26.14 -3.86
CA ALA A 129 14.82 -25.58 -3.06
C ALA A 129 14.35 -25.02 -1.71
N ASP A 130 15.32 -24.73 -0.85
CA ASP A 130 15.09 -24.14 0.46
C ASP A 130 14.75 -22.65 0.39
N ILE A 131 14.19 -22.15 1.49
CA ILE A 131 13.76 -20.76 1.63
C ILE A 131 15.01 -19.90 1.78
N HIS A 132 15.21 -18.96 0.87
CA HIS A 132 16.34 -18.03 0.88
C HIS A 132 16.03 -16.76 1.69
N HIS A 133 14.83 -16.20 1.49
CA HIS A 133 14.41 -14.98 2.17
C HIS A 133 12.88 -14.89 2.22
N TYR A 134 12.40 -13.94 3.01
CA TYR A 134 10.98 -13.60 3.10
C TYR A 134 10.73 -12.23 2.47
N VAL A 135 9.52 -12.05 1.96
CA VAL A 135 9.04 -10.77 1.40
C VAL A 135 7.65 -10.43 1.94
N THR A 136 7.28 -9.16 1.84
CA THR A 136 5.90 -8.70 2.06
C THR A 136 5.30 -8.31 0.70
N PRO A 137 4.28 -9.02 0.21
CA PRO A 137 3.57 -8.60 -1.00
C PRO A 137 2.72 -7.35 -0.72
N VAL A 138 2.70 -6.43 -1.68
CA VAL A 138 1.97 -5.16 -1.66
C VAL A 138 1.19 -5.06 -2.97
N ARG A 139 -0.09 -4.71 -2.88
CA ARG A 139 -0.97 -4.44 -4.02
C ARG A 139 -0.97 -2.95 -4.38
N ALA A 140 -1.54 -2.59 -5.52
CA ALA A 140 -1.76 -1.19 -5.87
C ALA A 140 -2.73 -0.52 -4.86
N ASN A 141 -2.64 0.80 -4.70
CA ASN A 141 -3.44 1.61 -3.77
C ASN A 141 -3.24 1.31 -2.28
N ARG A 142 -2.26 0.48 -1.89
CA ARG A 142 -1.99 0.15 -0.49
C ARG A 142 -1.18 1.24 0.19
N ILE A 143 -1.59 1.64 1.39
CA ILE A 143 -0.77 2.50 2.26
C ILE A 143 0.32 1.66 2.92
N ILE A 144 1.58 2.06 2.74
CA ILE A 144 2.75 1.34 3.25
C ILE A 144 3.16 1.86 4.62
N ILE A 145 3.20 3.18 4.76
CA ILE A 145 3.65 3.89 5.96
C ILE A 145 2.76 5.11 6.17
N GLU A 146 2.54 5.41 7.43
CA GLU A 146 1.94 6.68 7.84
C GLU A 146 2.91 7.48 8.68
N VAL A 147 2.88 8.78 8.47
CA VAL A 147 3.60 9.76 9.28
C VAL A 147 2.61 10.80 9.74
N GLY A 148 2.71 11.17 11.00
CA GLY A 148 1.84 12.18 11.59
C GLY A 148 2.47 12.93 12.75
N GLY A 149 1.64 13.68 13.46
CA GLY A 149 2.02 14.59 14.54
C GLY A 149 1.82 16.04 14.12
N HIS A 150 2.59 16.95 14.71
CA HIS A 150 2.60 18.36 14.31
C HIS A 150 3.52 18.51 13.10
N LEU A 151 3.00 18.20 11.91
CA LEU A 151 3.77 18.19 10.67
C LEU A 151 3.07 19.03 9.60
N ASP A 152 3.80 19.92 8.95
CA ASP A 152 3.30 20.66 7.79
C ASP A 152 3.39 19.81 6.51
N TRP A 153 2.50 20.09 5.55
CA TRP A 153 2.43 19.38 4.28
C TRP A 153 3.76 19.42 3.51
N ARG A 154 4.45 20.57 3.49
CA ARG A 154 5.73 20.72 2.77
C ARG A 154 6.81 19.82 3.35
N GLU A 155 6.84 19.73 4.68
CA GLU A 155 7.80 18.91 5.39
C GLU A 155 7.49 17.42 5.20
N ALA A 156 6.22 17.03 5.32
CA ALA A 156 5.76 15.67 5.03
C ALA A 156 6.12 15.25 3.60
N SER A 157 5.83 16.09 2.62
CA SER A 157 6.12 15.85 1.20
C SER A 157 7.61 15.62 0.97
N ARG A 158 8.49 16.45 1.56
CA ARG A 158 9.95 16.30 1.43
C ARG A 158 10.47 14.99 2.05
N ILE A 159 9.90 14.56 3.17
CA ILE A 159 10.31 13.31 3.83
C ILE A 159 9.83 12.11 3.01
N LEU A 160 8.54 12.07 2.67
CA LEU A 160 7.88 10.90 2.11
C LEU A 160 8.14 10.70 0.61
N THR A 161 8.32 11.78 -0.16
CA THR A 161 8.68 11.66 -1.58
C THR A 161 10.03 10.95 -1.74
N GLY A 162 11.04 11.37 -0.97
CA GLY A 162 12.34 10.70 -0.99
C GLY A 162 12.33 9.26 -0.46
N VAL A 163 11.27 8.83 0.24
CA VAL A 163 11.07 7.43 0.62
C VAL A 163 10.33 6.67 -0.48
N ALA A 164 9.38 7.31 -1.16
CA ALA A 164 8.67 6.74 -2.29
C ALA A 164 9.63 6.33 -3.41
N ASP A 165 10.64 7.16 -3.69
CA ASP A 165 11.67 6.87 -4.70
C ASP A 165 12.58 5.69 -4.35
N LEU A 166 12.65 5.30 -3.06
CA LEU A 166 13.45 4.15 -2.61
C LEU A 166 12.71 2.82 -2.74
N LEU A 167 11.41 2.85 -3.03
CA LEU A 167 10.61 1.65 -3.18
C LEU A 167 10.92 0.96 -4.51
N PRO A 168 10.84 -0.38 -4.57
CA PRO A 168 11.11 -1.13 -5.80
C PRO A 168 9.97 -1.05 -6.83
N PHE A 169 8.92 -0.27 -6.55
CA PHE A 169 7.74 -0.08 -7.39
C PHE A 169 7.26 1.36 -7.24
N SER A 170 6.46 1.84 -8.20
CA SER A 170 5.94 3.21 -8.17
C SER A 170 5.07 3.44 -6.95
N ALA A 171 5.37 4.52 -6.23
CA ALA A 171 4.66 4.94 -5.05
C ALA A 171 4.57 6.47 -5.03
N ARG A 172 3.60 6.99 -4.30
CA ARG A 172 3.39 8.43 -4.17
C ARG A 172 3.13 8.82 -2.72
N PHE A 173 3.46 10.08 -2.42
CA PHE A 173 3.02 10.74 -1.21
C PHE A 173 1.53 11.05 -1.28
N VAL A 174 0.82 10.85 -0.17
CA VAL A 174 -0.61 11.16 -0.04
C VAL A 174 -0.87 11.89 1.28
N SER A 175 -1.80 12.84 1.24
CA SER A 175 -2.40 13.46 2.42
C SER A 175 -3.89 13.11 2.48
N GLN A 176 -4.50 13.23 3.67
CA GLN A 176 -5.94 12.99 3.80
C GLN A 176 -6.77 13.94 2.92
N GLU A 177 -6.38 15.21 2.86
CA GLU A 177 -7.05 16.19 2.00
C GLU A 177 -6.95 15.84 0.52
N LEU A 178 -5.79 15.34 0.08
CA LEU A 178 -5.58 14.91 -1.29
C LEU A 178 -6.47 13.71 -1.62
N LEU A 179 -6.52 12.69 -0.76
CA LEU A 179 -7.39 11.52 -0.96
C LEU A 179 -8.88 11.90 -0.95
N ASP A 180 -9.30 12.77 -0.04
CA ASP A 180 -10.69 13.27 0.00
C ASP A 180 -11.04 14.00 -1.30
N THR A 181 -10.12 14.80 -1.83
CA THR A 181 -10.30 15.58 -3.05
C THR A 181 -10.37 14.67 -4.26
N GLU A 182 -9.48 13.68 -4.37
CA GLU A 182 -9.53 12.66 -5.42
C GLU A 182 -10.86 11.92 -5.43
N ASN A 183 -11.34 11.46 -4.27
CA ASN A 183 -12.63 10.78 -4.18
C ASN A 183 -13.81 11.67 -4.62
N ARG A 184 -13.77 12.97 -4.30
CA ARG A 184 -14.79 13.93 -4.76
C ARG A 184 -14.70 14.21 -6.26
N LEU A 185 -13.49 14.31 -6.80
CA LEU A 185 -13.27 14.50 -8.22
C LEU A 185 -13.73 13.27 -9.00
N GLU A 186 -13.40 12.07 -8.53
CA GLU A 186 -13.88 10.82 -9.10
C GLU A 186 -15.41 10.77 -9.10
N SER A 187 -16.07 11.04 -7.96
CA SER A 187 -17.54 11.03 -7.91
C SER A 187 -18.19 12.09 -8.81
N TYR A 188 -17.58 13.26 -8.92
CA TYR A 188 -18.00 14.30 -9.85
C TYR A 188 -17.84 13.87 -11.31
N ILE A 189 -16.68 13.33 -11.68
CA ILE A 189 -16.40 12.81 -13.02
C ILE A 189 -17.40 11.71 -13.36
N LEU A 190 -17.66 10.77 -12.44
CA LEU A 190 -18.65 9.71 -12.58
C LEU A 190 -20.05 10.26 -12.87
N ALA A 191 -20.47 11.31 -12.14
CA ALA A 191 -21.79 11.92 -12.30
C ALA A 191 -21.94 12.71 -13.60
N GLN A 192 -20.88 13.39 -14.03
CA GLN A 192 -20.86 14.20 -15.26
C GLN A 192 -20.53 13.40 -16.52
N ASN A 193 -20.21 12.11 -16.38
CA ASN A 193 -19.75 11.34 -17.53
C ASN A 193 -20.86 11.11 -18.55
N VAL A 194 -20.67 11.64 -19.75
CA VAL A 194 -21.59 11.46 -20.90
C VAL A 194 -21.29 10.16 -21.66
N ASN A 195 -20.11 9.56 -21.47
CA ASN A 195 -19.70 8.38 -22.22
C ASN A 195 -20.61 7.17 -21.91
N PRO A 196 -21.36 6.64 -22.89
CA PRO A 196 -22.28 5.51 -22.67
C PRO A 196 -21.57 4.20 -22.32
N PHE A 197 -20.27 4.08 -22.64
CA PHE A 197 -19.44 2.90 -22.39
C PHE A 197 -18.76 2.92 -21.01
N TYR A 198 -18.89 4.01 -20.25
CA TYR A 198 -18.32 4.11 -18.92
C TYR A 198 -19.35 3.65 -17.85
N PRO A 199 -18.92 3.02 -16.73
CA PRO A 199 -17.55 2.56 -16.44
C PRO A 199 -17.15 1.34 -17.29
N PRO A 200 -15.85 1.16 -17.56
CA PRO A 200 -15.36 0.06 -18.41
C PRO A 200 -15.83 -1.32 -17.93
N GLY A 201 -15.99 -1.54 -16.62
CA GLY A 201 -16.52 -2.79 -16.07
C GLY A 201 -17.85 -3.23 -16.68
N LYS A 202 -18.74 -2.28 -17.02
CA LYS A 202 -20.04 -2.57 -17.63
C LYS A 202 -19.89 -3.18 -19.03
N THR A 203 -18.92 -2.69 -19.82
CA THR A 203 -18.69 -3.20 -21.17
C THR A 203 -17.96 -4.54 -21.14
N LEU A 204 -17.01 -4.70 -20.22
CA LEU A 204 -16.29 -5.96 -19.99
C LEU A 204 -17.24 -7.10 -19.58
N LEU A 205 -18.17 -6.83 -18.66
CA LEU A 205 -19.17 -7.82 -18.22
C LEU A 205 -20.04 -8.31 -19.37
N LYS A 206 -20.42 -7.44 -20.31
CA LYS A 206 -21.25 -7.76 -21.47
C LYS A 206 -20.49 -8.40 -22.63
N ASN A 207 -19.18 -8.62 -22.51
CA ASN A 207 -18.33 -9.16 -23.57
C ASN A 207 -18.44 -8.36 -24.89
N TYR A 208 -18.53 -7.02 -24.79
CA TYR A 208 -18.57 -6.17 -25.99
C TYR A 208 -17.36 -6.44 -26.87
N ALA A 209 -17.58 -6.51 -28.19
CA ALA A 209 -16.56 -6.81 -29.20
C ALA A 209 -15.76 -8.11 -28.94
N GLY A 210 -16.32 -9.07 -28.20
CA GLY A 210 -15.61 -10.31 -27.87
C GLY A 210 -14.40 -10.10 -26.95
N SER A 211 -14.44 -9.06 -26.10
CA SER A 211 -13.32 -8.66 -25.26
C SER A 211 -12.73 -9.76 -24.38
N ARG A 212 -13.57 -10.72 -23.95
CA ARG A 212 -13.18 -11.88 -23.13
C ARG A 212 -12.13 -12.79 -23.77
N SER A 213 -11.94 -12.71 -25.09
CA SER A 213 -10.91 -13.47 -25.81
C SER A 213 -9.48 -12.97 -25.51
N PHE A 214 -9.31 -11.69 -25.19
CA PHE A 214 -8.00 -11.07 -24.97
C PHE A 214 -7.80 -10.50 -23.55
N ILE A 215 -8.86 -10.34 -22.75
CA ILE A 215 -8.76 -9.91 -21.35
C ILE A 215 -8.67 -11.10 -20.38
N SER A 216 -8.02 -10.87 -19.24
CA SER A 216 -8.03 -11.84 -18.13
C SER A 216 -9.34 -11.77 -17.34
N PRO A 217 -9.79 -12.88 -16.73
CA PRO A 217 -10.93 -12.87 -15.80
C PRO A 217 -10.80 -11.87 -14.64
N TRP A 218 -9.57 -11.55 -14.23
CA TRP A 218 -9.30 -10.56 -13.18
C TRP A 218 -9.79 -9.14 -13.51
N HIS A 219 -9.72 -8.73 -14.79
CA HIS A 219 -10.22 -7.43 -15.21
C HIS A 219 -11.76 -7.32 -15.06
N LEU A 220 -12.47 -8.45 -15.10
CA LEU A 220 -13.91 -8.50 -14.84
C LEU A 220 -14.21 -8.26 -13.35
N GLU A 221 -13.37 -8.79 -12.47
CA GLU A 221 -13.51 -8.64 -11.02
C GLU A 221 -13.25 -7.20 -10.57
N TRP A 222 -12.20 -6.57 -11.09
CA TRP A 222 -11.87 -5.19 -10.72
C TRP A 222 -12.71 -4.15 -11.45
N GLY A 223 -13.37 -4.53 -12.55
CA GLY A 223 -14.15 -3.62 -13.37
C GLY A 223 -13.29 -2.64 -14.20
N GLU A 224 -11.98 -2.83 -14.22
CA GLU A 224 -10.99 -1.99 -14.91
C GLU A 224 -9.83 -2.83 -15.44
N THR A 225 -9.09 -2.27 -16.41
CA THR A 225 -7.93 -2.91 -17.05
C THR A 225 -6.60 -2.30 -16.62
N ASP A 226 -6.61 -1.32 -15.72
CA ASP A 226 -5.43 -0.52 -15.39
C ASP A 226 -4.49 -1.25 -14.41
N TYR A 227 -5.04 -2.15 -13.60
CA TYR A 227 -4.27 -2.95 -12.65
C TYR A 227 -3.58 -4.13 -13.33
N LYS A 228 -2.30 -4.35 -12.98
CA LYS A 228 -1.47 -5.45 -13.49
C LYS A 228 -1.31 -6.59 -12.47
#